data_AF-A0AAC9HTJ1-F1
#
_entry.id   AF-A0AAC9HTJ1-F1
#
_cell.length_a   1.000
_cell.length_b   1.000
_cell.length_c   1.000
_cell.angle_alpha   90.00
_cell.angle_beta   90.00
_cell.angle_gamma   90.00
#
_symmetry.space_group_name_H-M   'P 1'
#
loop_
_entity.id
_entity.type
_entity.pdbx_description
1 polymer ?
#
loop_
_entity_poly.entity_id
_entity_poly.type
_entity_poly.pdbx_seq_one_letter_code
_entity_poly.pdbx_strand_id
1 'polypeptide(L)'
;MLSAGRAASPFSGTMGAHTTAWIAHVDFIRARLVNKDVTAAVNELPGLVDHVAKVAQQLESFAKDDGTGDITADLAGTHISEPAGAKAAARAEAVQATMDRLVRAATDAVDKPIGIQAMLLQQAVGAILERLNIIPGVTREVAATEGRGEGTYRTMLRTGKRGRKREEMKKKDYQNAVFGLLDMKGILSDEQRLALIQNHLAIIGEAYPDALAKAGLSKDSPGKALTQWEKRGKDSEDPF
;
A
#
# COMPACT_ATOMS: atom_id res chain seq x y z
N MET A 1 0.66 12.25 16.90
CA MET A 1 0.21 11.01 16.22
C MET A 1 0.21 11.31 14.72
N LEU A 2 1.06 10.68 13.91
CA LEU A 2 1.33 11.10 12.50
C LEU A 2 0.18 10.84 11.50
N SER A 3 -0.90 10.19 11.91
CA SER A 3 -2.20 10.12 11.20
C SER A 3 -3.16 9.34 12.11
N ALA A 4 -4.38 9.85 12.32
CA ALA A 4 -5.39 9.23 13.17
C ALA A 4 -6.48 8.46 12.38
N GLY A 5 -6.26 8.17 11.09
CA GLY A 5 -7.27 7.48 10.27
C GLY A 5 -6.78 7.01 8.91
N ARG A 6 -7.64 6.24 8.22
CA ARG A 6 -7.47 5.86 6.81
C ARG A 6 -7.84 7.06 5.94
N ALA A 7 -7.14 7.26 4.82
CA ALA A 7 -7.60 8.21 3.80
C ALA A 7 -9.00 7.81 3.32
N ALA A 8 -9.84 8.77 2.94
CA ALA A 8 -11.15 8.46 2.36
C ALA A 8 -10.96 7.51 1.18
N SER A 9 -11.81 6.47 1.10
CA SER A 9 -11.79 5.54 -0.03
C SER A 9 -11.94 6.33 -1.34
N PRO A 10 -11.22 5.98 -2.41
CA PRO A 10 -11.48 6.55 -3.71
C PRO A 10 -12.88 6.19 -4.24
N PHE A 11 -13.46 5.09 -3.75
CA PHE A 11 -14.75 4.57 -4.15
C PHE A 11 -15.84 4.99 -3.15
N SER A 12 -16.95 5.51 -3.65
CA SER A 12 -18.08 5.92 -2.81
C SER A 12 -18.73 4.69 -2.15
N GLY A 13 -19.06 4.78 -0.86
CA GLY A 13 -19.82 3.74 -0.17
C GLY A 13 -19.09 2.43 0.13
N THR A 14 -17.82 2.28 -0.28
CA THR A 14 -17.00 1.12 0.06
C THR A 14 -15.73 1.55 0.77
N MET A 15 -15.18 0.64 1.58
CA MET A 15 -13.86 0.84 2.17
C MET A 15 -12.76 0.77 1.11
N GLY A 16 -12.99 0.11 -0.03
CA GLY A 16 -11.97 -0.31 -0.98
C GLY A 16 -11.14 -1.48 -0.43
N ALA A 17 -10.86 -2.48 -1.26
CA ALA A 17 -9.96 -3.58 -0.91
C ALA A 17 -8.54 -3.22 -1.34
N HIS A 18 -7.55 -3.44 -0.48
CA HIS A 18 -6.16 -3.16 -0.84
C HIS A 18 -5.41 -4.43 -1.18
N THR A 19 -4.68 -4.44 -2.29
CA THR A 19 -3.88 -5.64 -2.65
C THR A 19 -2.78 -5.91 -1.66
N THR A 20 -2.20 -4.86 -1.07
CA THR A 20 -1.39 -4.95 0.14
C THR A 20 -2.14 -4.23 1.24
N ALA A 21 -2.34 -4.90 2.38
CA ALA A 21 -3.07 -4.37 3.53
C ALA A 21 -2.67 -2.91 3.81
N TRP A 22 -3.65 -2.01 3.94
CA TRP A 22 -3.40 -0.56 4.09
C TRP A 22 -2.37 -0.25 5.16
N ILE A 23 -2.44 -1.02 6.26
CA ILE A 23 -1.59 -0.82 7.40
C ILE A 23 -0.10 -1.06 7.09
N ALA A 24 0.24 -1.87 6.09
CA ALA A 24 1.62 -2.06 5.65
C ALA A 24 2.15 -0.82 4.92
N HIS A 25 1.32 -0.14 4.12
CA HIS A 25 1.69 1.17 3.53
C HIS A 25 1.90 2.23 4.61
N VAL A 26 1.04 2.25 5.63
CA VAL A 26 1.19 3.16 6.78
C VAL A 26 2.46 2.83 7.57
N ASP A 27 2.76 1.55 7.80
CA ASP A 27 3.96 1.11 8.51
C ASP A 27 5.24 1.39 7.70
N PHE A 28 5.19 1.29 6.36
CA PHE A 28 6.27 1.73 5.47
C PHE A 28 6.63 3.20 5.70
N ILE A 29 5.63 4.10 5.67
CA ILE A 29 5.87 5.52 5.93
C ILE A 29 6.39 5.71 7.36
N ARG A 30 5.80 5.04 8.36
CA ARG A 30 6.25 5.15 9.75
C ARG A 30 7.68 4.67 9.94
N ALA A 31 8.11 3.60 9.29
CA ALA A 31 9.47 3.08 9.38
C ALA A 31 10.51 4.14 8.94
N ARG A 32 10.13 5.04 8.04
CA ARG A 32 10.99 6.14 7.59
C ARG A 32 10.95 7.38 8.49
N LEU A 33 9.87 7.60 9.24
CA LEU A 33 9.67 8.86 10.00
C LEU A 33 9.83 8.70 11.51
N VAL A 34 9.51 7.54 12.08
CA VAL A 34 9.55 7.31 13.52
C VAL A 34 11.01 7.29 14.00
N ASN A 35 11.24 7.81 15.21
CA ASN A 35 12.57 8.00 15.83
C ASN A 35 13.47 9.02 15.13
N LYS A 36 12.92 9.84 14.23
CA LYS A 36 13.60 11.02 13.68
C LYS A 36 13.04 12.28 14.35
N ASP A 37 13.88 13.31 14.46
CA ASP A 37 13.37 14.66 14.70
C ASP A 37 12.58 15.15 13.47
N VAL A 38 11.86 16.26 13.64
CA VAL A 38 10.95 16.76 12.58
C VAL A 38 11.72 17.13 11.31
N THR A 39 12.89 17.74 11.44
CA THR A 39 13.73 18.13 10.31
C THR A 39 14.20 16.90 9.52
N ALA A 40 14.72 15.89 10.21
CA ALA A 40 15.13 14.64 9.60
C ALA A 40 13.94 13.88 8.99
N ALA A 41 12.74 13.96 9.57
CA ALA A 41 11.53 13.38 9.00
C ALA A 41 11.05 14.13 7.74
N VAL A 42 11.16 15.47 7.69
CA VAL A 42 10.88 16.27 6.49
C VAL A 42 11.83 15.88 5.34
N ASN A 43 13.11 15.62 5.64
CA ASN A 43 14.11 15.20 4.65
C ASN A 43 13.82 13.84 4.01
N GLU A 44 12.90 13.04 4.57
CA GLU A 44 12.47 11.76 3.98
C GLU A 44 11.35 11.89 2.95
N LEU A 45 10.64 13.03 2.93
CA LEU A 45 9.48 13.24 2.07
C LEU A 45 9.81 13.05 0.57
N PRO A 46 10.93 13.55 0.01
CA PRO A 46 11.27 13.30 -1.40
C PRO A 46 11.39 11.82 -1.72
N GLY A 47 12.04 11.04 -0.84
CA GLY A 47 12.16 9.60 -1.03
C GLY A 47 10.83 8.84 -0.92
N LEU A 48 9.87 9.37 -0.15
CA LEU A 48 8.50 8.84 -0.12
C LEU A 48 7.76 9.16 -1.43
N VAL A 49 7.90 10.38 -1.95
CA VAL A 49 7.33 10.77 -3.26
C VAL A 49 7.88 9.90 -4.38
N ASP A 50 9.20 9.67 -4.42
CA ASP A 50 9.83 8.79 -5.40
C ASP A 50 9.26 7.36 -5.34
N HIS A 51 8.97 6.87 -4.12
CA HIS A 51 8.34 5.57 -3.95
C HIS A 51 6.92 5.56 -4.54
N VAL A 52 6.09 6.56 -4.21
CA VAL A 52 4.73 6.69 -4.77
C VAL A 52 4.77 6.74 -6.29
N ALA A 53 5.69 7.50 -6.88
CA ALA A 53 5.85 7.60 -8.33
C ALA A 53 6.21 6.25 -8.96
N LYS A 54 7.11 5.46 -8.35
CA LYS A 54 7.47 4.11 -8.81
C LYS A 54 6.28 3.15 -8.74
N VAL A 55 5.52 3.18 -7.64
CA VAL A 55 4.31 2.34 -7.49
C VAL A 55 3.26 2.72 -8.53
N ALA A 56 3.04 4.03 -8.75
CA ALA A 56 2.13 4.54 -9.76
C ALA A 56 2.56 4.10 -11.17
N GLN A 57 3.81 4.33 -11.54
CA GLN A 57 4.36 3.90 -12.83
C GLN A 57 4.19 2.40 -13.07
N GLN A 58 4.48 1.59 -12.05
CA GLN A 58 4.35 0.15 -12.15
C GLN A 58 2.89 -0.26 -12.33
N LEU A 59 1.98 0.24 -11.50
CA LEU A 59 0.61 -0.27 -11.45
C LEU A 59 -0.37 0.41 -12.43
N GLU A 60 -0.19 1.69 -12.74
CA GLU A 60 -1.03 2.42 -13.70
C GLU A 60 -0.80 1.94 -15.13
N SER A 61 0.37 1.37 -15.43
CA SER A 61 0.64 0.76 -16.74
C SER A 61 -0.34 -0.38 -17.05
N PHE A 62 -0.73 -1.16 -16.02
CA PHE A 62 -1.68 -2.27 -16.15
C PHE A 62 -3.16 -1.85 -16.19
N ALA A 63 -3.46 -0.59 -15.86
CA ALA A 63 -4.81 -0.05 -15.92
C ALA A 63 -5.16 0.53 -17.32
N LYS A 64 -4.21 0.50 -18.27
CA LYS A 64 -4.39 1.02 -19.64
C LYS A 64 -4.54 -0.07 -20.71
N ASP A 65 -4.19 -1.31 -20.40
CA ASP A 65 -4.11 -2.43 -21.34
C ASP A 65 -5.31 -3.39 -21.31
N ASP A 66 -6.30 -3.17 -20.44
CA ASP A 66 -7.50 -4.00 -20.34
C ASP A 66 -8.55 -3.62 -21.41
N GLY A 67 -8.23 -3.93 -22.67
CA GLY A 67 -9.24 -4.08 -23.75
C GLY A 67 -10.31 -5.15 -23.45
N THR A 68 -10.24 -5.81 -22.29
CA THR A 68 -11.27 -6.66 -21.71
C THR A 68 -11.91 -5.95 -20.53
N GLY A 69 -13.02 -5.25 -20.78
CA GLY A 69 -13.99 -4.90 -19.75
C GLY A 69 -13.38 -4.21 -18.55
N ASP A 70 -13.02 -2.94 -18.74
CA ASP A 70 -13.28 -1.87 -17.79
C ASP A 70 -13.34 -2.37 -16.33
N ILE A 71 -12.22 -2.34 -15.62
CA ILE A 71 -12.20 -2.51 -14.15
C ILE A 71 -13.08 -1.43 -13.47
N THR A 72 -13.57 -0.44 -14.23
CA THR A 72 -14.59 0.52 -13.82
C THR A 72 -16.03 0.16 -14.26
N ALA A 73 -16.29 -0.92 -15.03
CA ALA A 73 -17.62 -1.24 -15.55
C ALA A 73 -18.59 -1.86 -14.53
N ASP A 74 -18.15 -2.18 -13.31
CA ASP A 74 -19.09 -2.47 -12.23
C ASP A 74 -19.68 -1.19 -11.59
N LEU A 75 -19.33 0.01 -12.11
CA LEU A 75 -19.77 1.32 -11.61
C LEU A 75 -21.16 1.80 -12.08
N ALA A 76 -21.86 1.11 -12.97
CA ALA A 76 -23.03 1.70 -13.62
C ALA A 76 -24.38 1.12 -13.16
N GLY A 77 -24.58 1.06 -11.84
CA GLY A 77 -25.92 1.26 -11.30
C GLY A 77 -26.32 2.73 -11.44
N THR A 78 -26.77 3.13 -12.64
CA THR A 78 -27.35 4.43 -13.06
C THR A 78 -26.43 5.47 -13.73
N HIS A 79 -26.86 5.83 -14.95
CA HIS A 79 -26.53 6.95 -15.83
C HIS A 79 -25.85 8.17 -15.18
N ILE A 80 -24.65 8.59 -15.64
CA ILE A 80 -24.35 9.75 -16.52
C ILE A 80 -22.92 9.57 -17.08
N SER A 81 -22.78 9.72 -18.40
CA SER A 81 -21.58 9.53 -19.21
C SER A 81 -20.53 10.64 -19.07
N GLU A 82 -19.51 10.39 -18.25
CA GLU A 82 -18.12 10.78 -18.53
C GLU A 82 -17.30 9.49 -18.46
N PRO A 83 -16.32 9.25 -19.35
CA PRO A 83 -15.52 8.05 -19.27
C PRO A 83 -14.82 8.03 -17.91
N ALA A 84 -15.10 7.02 -17.09
CA ALA A 84 -14.59 6.91 -15.72
C ALA A 84 -13.06 7.10 -15.63
N GLY A 85 -12.32 6.74 -16.69
CA GLY A 85 -10.89 6.99 -16.84
C GLY A 85 -10.49 8.48 -16.85
N ALA A 86 -11.28 9.37 -17.44
CA ALA A 86 -10.95 10.81 -17.46
C ALA A 86 -11.12 11.45 -16.07
N LYS A 87 -12.19 11.09 -15.33
CA LYS A 87 -12.39 11.52 -13.94
C LYS A 87 -11.29 10.96 -13.02
N ALA A 88 -10.92 9.70 -13.20
CA ALA A 88 -9.84 9.07 -12.44
C ALA A 88 -8.49 9.74 -12.70
N ALA A 89 -8.16 10.03 -13.97
CA ALA A 89 -6.94 10.73 -14.35
C ALA A 89 -6.89 12.17 -13.80
N ALA A 90 -7.98 12.93 -13.96
CA ALA A 90 -8.07 14.30 -13.42
C ALA A 90 -7.95 14.31 -11.88
N ARG A 91 -8.56 13.34 -11.20
CA ARG A 91 -8.39 13.17 -9.75
C ARG A 91 -6.94 12.82 -9.38
N ALA A 92 -6.32 11.91 -10.12
CA ALA A 92 -4.93 11.53 -9.89
C ALA A 92 -3.99 12.74 -10.04
N GLU A 93 -4.20 13.56 -11.08
CA GLU A 93 -3.46 14.80 -11.31
C GLU A 93 -3.68 15.82 -10.17
N ALA A 94 -4.94 16.04 -9.75
CA ALA A 94 -5.26 16.98 -8.67
C ALA A 94 -4.64 16.55 -7.32
N VAL A 95 -4.69 15.26 -7.00
CA VAL A 95 -4.08 14.71 -5.78
C VAL A 95 -2.56 14.76 -5.86
N GLN A 96 -1.98 14.47 -7.03
CA GLN A 96 -0.53 14.61 -7.27
C GLN A 96 -0.07 16.06 -7.06
N ALA A 97 -0.74 17.03 -7.68
CA ALA A 97 -0.43 18.46 -7.52
C ALA A 97 -0.55 18.91 -6.06
N THR A 98 -1.53 18.39 -5.32
CA THR A 98 -1.70 18.65 -3.89
C THR A 98 -0.55 18.07 -3.06
N MET A 99 -0.14 16.83 -3.34
CA MET A 99 0.99 16.18 -2.71
C MET A 99 2.28 16.97 -2.96
N ASP A 100 2.59 17.31 -4.22
CA ASP A 100 3.80 18.04 -4.59
C ASP A 100 3.88 19.41 -3.92
N ARG A 101 2.75 20.13 -3.87
CA ARG A 101 2.66 21.42 -3.18
C ARG A 101 2.93 21.29 -1.68
N LEU A 102 2.34 20.30 -1.01
CA LEU A 102 2.49 20.12 0.44
C LEU A 102 3.87 19.58 0.83
N VAL A 103 4.44 18.68 0.02
CA VAL A 103 5.81 18.20 0.21
C VAL A 103 6.80 19.35 0.04
N ARG A 104 6.66 20.16 -1.03
CA ARG A 104 7.50 21.35 -1.22
C ARG A 104 7.38 22.31 -0.04
N ALA A 105 6.15 22.62 0.39
CA ALA A 105 5.93 23.50 1.54
C ALA A 105 6.59 22.98 2.82
N ALA A 106 6.55 21.66 3.07
CA ALA A 106 7.22 21.05 4.22
C ALA A 106 8.75 21.14 4.10
N THR A 107 9.33 20.86 2.93
CA THR A 107 10.77 20.95 2.69
C THR A 107 11.30 22.39 2.81
N ASP A 108 10.58 23.36 2.26
CA ASP A 108 10.94 24.79 2.32
C ASP A 108 10.80 25.37 3.75
N ALA A 109 10.12 24.66 4.65
CA ALA A 109 9.88 25.10 6.01
C ALA A 109 10.97 24.67 7.01
N VAL A 110 12.11 24.15 6.56
CA VAL A 110 13.15 23.58 7.43
C VAL A 110 13.70 24.58 8.47
N ASP A 111 13.70 25.87 8.14
CA ASP A 111 14.14 26.96 9.04
C ASP A 111 13.00 27.62 9.83
N LYS A 112 11.78 27.09 9.73
CA LYS A 112 10.60 27.62 10.44
C LYS A 112 10.53 27.05 11.87
N PRO A 113 9.75 27.67 12.77
CA PRO A 113 9.47 27.10 14.09
C PRO A 113 9.01 25.64 14.00
N ILE A 114 9.47 24.81 14.96
CA ILE A 114 9.24 23.36 14.96
C ILE A 114 7.75 22.97 14.85
N GLY A 115 6.85 23.78 15.42
CA GLY A 115 5.40 23.56 15.32
C GLY A 115 4.87 23.69 13.89
N ILE A 116 5.43 24.63 13.10
CA ILE A 116 5.08 24.80 11.68
C ILE A 116 5.61 23.62 10.87
N GLN A 117 6.85 23.20 11.12
CA GLN A 117 7.44 22.02 10.46
C GLN A 117 6.61 20.77 10.71
N ALA A 118 6.21 20.53 11.97
CA ALA A 118 5.44 19.34 12.35
C ALA A 118 4.05 19.33 11.68
N MET A 119 3.38 20.48 11.61
CA MET A 119 2.10 20.63 10.92
C MET A 119 2.22 20.34 9.42
N LEU A 120 3.22 20.92 8.75
CA LEU A 120 3.42 20.72 7.31
C LEU A 120 3.85 19.29 7.00
N LEU A 121 4.69 18.67 7.83
CA LEU A 121 5.04 17.26 7.74
C LEU A 121 3.79 16.37 7.80
N GLN A 122 2.88 16.63 8.75
CA GLN A 122 1.64 15.87 8.88
C GLN A 122 0.75 16.01 7.63
N GLN A 123 0.63 17.22 7.08
CA GLN A 123 -0.13 17.47 5.85
C GLN A 123 0.49 16.76 4.65
N ALA A 124 1.81 16.83 4.49
CA ALA A 124 2.54 16.15 3.42
C ALA A 124 2.38 14.62 3.50
N VAL A 125 2.49 14.03 4.70
CA VAL A 125 2.24 12.59 4.93
C VAL A 125 0.80 12.21 4.57
N GLY A 126 -0.18 13.05 4.93
CA GLY A 126 -1.57 12.85 4.55
C GLY A 126 -1.76 12.81 3.03
N ALA A 127 -1.17 13.75 2.30
CA ALA A 127 -1.26 13.81 0.84
C ALA A 127 -0.53 12.66 0.14
N ILE A 128 0.61 12.20 0.68
CA ILE A 128 1.32 11.01 0.20
C ILE A 128 0.44 9.76 0.34
N LEU A 129 -0.20 9.59 1.50
CA LEU A 129 -1.13 8.48 1.73
C LEU A 129 -2.34 8.58 0.80
N GLU A 130 -2.90 9.77 0.61
CA GLU A 130 -4.01 9.97 -0.32
C GLU A 130 -3.62 9.59 -1.75
N ARG A 131 -2.45 10.03 -2.23
CA ARG A 131 -1.94 9.65 -3.56
C ARG A 131 -1.75 8.15 -3.71
N LEU A 132 -1.15 7.48 -2.72
CA LEU A 132 -1.03 6.02 -2.70
C LEU A 132 -2.38 5.33 -2.78
N ASN A 133 -3.36 5.82 -2.02
CA ASN A 133 -4.69 5.21 -1.92
C ASN A 133 -5.48 5.26 -3.22
N ILE A 134 -5.16 6.18 -4.13
CA ILE A 134 -5.84 6.28 -5.44
C ILE A 134 -5.07 5.60 -6.58
N ILE A 135 -3.89 5.02 -6.33
CA ILE A 135 -3.17 4.26 -7.37
C ILE A 135 -3.96 2.99 -7.69
N PRO A 136 -4.30 2.73 -8.97
CA PRO A 136 -4.92 1.48 -9.40
C PRO A 136 -4.11 0.28 -8.93
N GLY A 137 -4.78 -0.75 -8.41
CA GLY A 137 -4.12 -1.94 -7.90
C GLY A 137 -3.54 -1.78 -6.48
N VAL A 138 -3.33 -0.57 -5.95
CA VAL A 138 -3.13 -0.40 -4.50
C VAL A 138 -4.47 -0.55 -3.80
N THR A 139 -5.45 0.25 -4.21
CA THR A 139 -6.86 0.14 -3.77
C THR A 139 -7.70 -0.33 -4.94
N ARG A 140 -8.66 -1.20 -4.66
CA ARG A 140 -9.57 -1.82 -5.61
C ARG A 140 -11.00 -1.63 -5.16
N GLU A 141 -11.88 -1.52 -6.14
CA GLU A 141 -13.32 -1.47 -5.93
C GLU A 141 -13.85 -2.88 -5.67
N VAL A 142 -13.53 -3.42 -4.50
CA VAL A 142 -14.13 -4.68 -4.04
C VAL A 142 -14.69 -4.41 -2.65
N ALA A 143 -15.98 -4.70 -2.48
CA ALA A 143 -16.68 -4.59 -1.20
C ALA A 143 -16.26 -5.73 -0.25
N ALA A 144 -14.98 -5.79 0.12
CA ALA A 144 -14.54 -6.59 1.25
C ALA A 144 -14.61 -5.71 2.50
N THR A 145 -15.67 -5.86 3.29
CA THR A 145 -15.92 -5.12 4.53
C THR A 145 -15.27 -5.77 5.75
N GLU A 146 -14.81 -7.01 5.64
CA GLU A 146 -14.24 -7.76 6.75
C GLU A 146 -12.70 -7.62 6.78
N GLY A 147 -12.18 -7.11 7.90
CA GLY A 147 -10.75 -7.09 8.17
C GLY A 147 -10.23 -8.52 8.35
N ARG A 148 -9.56 -9.07 7.33
CA ARG A 148 -9.08 -10.47 7.24
C ARG A 148 -7.87 -10.77 8.12
N GLY A 149 -7.90 -10.35 9.38
CA GLY A 149 -6.79 -10.57 10.29
C GLY A 149 -5.53 -9.77 9.94
N GLU A 150 -5.64 -8.67 9.20
CA GLU A 150 -4.50 -7.77 8.91
C GLU A 150 -3.77 -7.38 10.21
N GLY A 151 -4.53 -7.05 11.26
CA GLY A 151 -4.00 -6.75 12.58
C GLY A 151 -3.20 -7.91 13.18
N THR A 152 -3.65 -9.15 12.96
CA THR A 152 -2.94 -10.37 13.40
C THR A 152 -1.62 -10.51 12.67
N TYR A 153 -1.62 -10.47 11.33
CA TYR A 153 -0.40 -10.63 10.52
C TYR A 153 0.60 -9.50 10.76
N ARG A 154 0.12 -8.26 10.87
CA ARG A 154 0.94 -7.12 11.28
C ARG A 154 1.57 -7.35 12.65
N THR A 155 0.80 -7.83 13.63
CA THR A 155 1.31 -8.11 14.98
C THR A 155 2.39 -9.19 14.94
N MET A 156 2.18 -10.24 14.14
CA MET A 156 3.20 -11.26 13.89
C MET A 156 4.51 -10.68 13.37
N LEU A 157 4.46 -9.79 12.38
CA LEU A 157 5.66 -9.15 11.81
C LEU A 157 6.33 -8.17 12.77
N ARG A 158 5.58 -7.49 13.65
CA ARG A 158 6.14 -6.48 14.57
C ARG A 158 6.65 -7.06 15.88
N THR A 159 5.89 -7.95 16.51
CA THR A 159 6.13 -8.38 17.90
C THR A 159 6.18 -9.89 18.07
N GLY A 160 5.84 -10.65 17.05
CA GLY A 160 5.68 -12.10 17.14
C GLY A 160 4.23 -12.52 17.31
N LYS A 161 4.00 -13.80 17.62
CA LYS A 161 2.66 -14.38 17.73
C LYS A 161 2.35 -14.82 19.16
N ARG A 162 1.10 -15.18 19.43
CA ARG A 162 0.69 -15.60 20.78
C ARG A 162 1.61 -16.69 21.32
N GLY A 163 2.26 -16.39 22.44
CA GLY A 163 3.19 -17.31 23.13
C GLY A 163 4.57 -17.45 22.51
N ARG A 164 4.91 -16.70 21.45
CA ARG A 164 6.24 -16.70 20.82
C ARG A 164 6.68 -15.31 20.38
N LYS A 165 7.89 -14.93 20.78
CA LYS A 165 8.51 -13.69 20.29
C LYS A 165 8.80 -13.78 18.79
N ARG A 166 9.01 -12.62 18.17
CA ARG A 166 9.32 -12.50 16.74
C ARG A 166 10.53 -13.36 16.36
N GLU A 167 11.55 -13.41 17.20
CA GLU A 167 12.80 -14.15 16.97
C GLU A 167 12.60 -15.67 17.02
N GLU A 168 11.53 -16.14 17.66
CA GLU A 168 11.18 -17.55 17.85
C GLU A 168 10.21 -18.07 16.77
N MET A 169 9.76 -17.20 15.88
CA MET A 169 8.88 -17.57 14.76
C MET A 169 9.66 -18.39 13.73
N LYS A 170 9.02 -19.45 13.21
CA LYS A 170 9.58 -20.28 12.15
C LYS A 170 9.43 -19.58 10.80
N LYS A 171 10.21 -19.97 9.80
CA LYS A 171 10.10 -19.48 8.41
C LYS A 171 8.64 -19.46 7.89
N LYS A 172 7.89 -20.55 8.11
CA LYS A 172 6.47 -20.66 7.70
C LYS A 172 5.58 -19.63 8.41
N ASP A 173 5.87 -19.28 9.66
CA ASP A 173 5.13 -18.24 10.39
C ASP A 173 5.35 -16.86 9.75
N TYR A 174 6.58 -16.55 9.32
CA TYR A 174 6.89 -15.32 8.58
C TYR A 174 6.25 -15.30 7.19
N GLN A 175 6.33 -16.40 6.43
CA GLN A 175 5.67 -16.50 5.12
C GLN A 175 4.16 -16.27 5.24
N ASN A 176 3.52 -16.90 6.24
CA ASN A 176 2.09 -16.70 6.50
C ASN A 176 1.76 -15.25 6.84
N ALA A 177 2.60 -14.57 7.62
CA ALA A 177 2.36 -13.18 7.99
C ALA A 177 2.60 -12.22 6.81
N VAL A 178 3.63 -12.44 5.99
CA VAL A 178 3.87 -11.65 4.78
C VAL A 178 2.68 -11.80 3.81
N PHE A 179 2.35 -13.03 3.43
CA PHE A 179 1.25 -13.29 2.50
C PHE A 179 -0.14 -13.04 3.08
N GLY A 180 -0.28 -12.99 4.41
CA GLY A 180 -1.53 -12.60 5.07
C GLY A 180 -1.84 -11.11 4.93
N LEU A 181 -0.85 -10.28 4.59
CA LEU A 181 -1.02 -8.87 4.26
C LEU A 181 -1.21 -8.64 2.75
N LEU A 182 -1.38 -9.70 1.96
CA LEU A 182 -1.61 -9.65 0.52
C LEU A 182 -3.02 -10.14 0.18
N ASP A 183 -3.81 -9.30 -0.48
CA ASP A 183 -5.16 -9.59 -0.97
C ASP A 183 -5.25 -9.49 -2.50
N MET A 184 -4.74 -10.52 -3.18
CA MET A 184 -4.85 -10.66 -4.64
C MET A 184 -6.05 -11.52 -5.00
N LYS A 185 -7.21 -10.88 -5.19
CA LYS A 185 -8.46 -11.52 -5.63
C LYS A 185 -8.82 -11.22 -7.08
N GLY A 186 -9.78 -11.96 -7.62
CA GLY A 186 -10.35 -11.72 -8.95
C GLY A 186 -9.50 -12.30 -10.08
N ILE A 187 -10.00 -12.12 -11.30
CA ILE A 187 -9.35 -12.60 -12.52
C ILE A 187 -8.27 -11.58 -12.89
N LEU A 188 -7.02 -11.89 -12.56
CA LEU A 188 -5.84 -11.10 -12.88
C LEU A 188 -4.94 -11.91 -13.81
N SER A 189 -4.34 -11.27 -14.81
CA SER A 189 -3.30 -11.86 -15.64
C SER A 189 -2.05 -12.19 -14.81
N ASP A 190 -1.20 -13.08 -15.31
CA ASP A 190 0.05 -13.44 -14.62
C ASP A 190 0.97 -12.23 -14.44
N GLU A 191 1.01 -11.32 -15.42
CA GLU A 191 1.75 -10.06 -15.35
C GLU A 191 1.24 -9.14 -14.24
N GLN A 192 -0.09 -8.97 -14.14
CA GLN A 192 -0.71 -8.19 -13.08
C GLN A 192 -0.42 -8.79 -11.70
N ARG A 193 -0.56 -10.10 -11.54
CA ARG A 193 -0.23 -10.80 -10.28
C ARG A 193 1.23 -10.61 -9.89
N LEU A 194 2.14 -10.72 -10.88
CA LEU A 194 3.56 -10.53 -10.66
C LEU A 194 3.87 -9.10 -10.19
N ALA A 195 3.26 -8.09 -10.83
CA ALA A 195 3.42 -6.70 -10.44
C ALA A 195 2.89 -6.41 -9.03
N LEU A 196 1.73 -6.97 -8.67
CA LEU A 196 1.16 -6.83 -7.33
C LEU A 196 2.03 -7.50 -6.26
N ILE A 197 2.55 -8.70 -6.53
CA ILE A 197 3.52 -9.37 -5.65
C ILE A 197 4.79 -8.52 -5.50
N GLN A 198 5.32 -8.00 -6.59
CA GLN A 198 6.53 -7.18 -6.55
C GLN A 198 6.33 -5.92 -5.70
N ASN A 199 5.21 -5.20 -5.89
CA ASN A 199 4.84 -4.05 -5.08
C ASN A 199 4.69 -4.46 -3.58
N HIS A 200 3.98 -5.55 -3.32
CA HIS A 200 3.78 -6.07 -1.97
C HIS A 200 5.11 -6.36 -1.27
N LEU A 201 6.03 -7.09 -1.92
CA LEU A 201 7.33 -7.41 -1.36
C LEU A 201 8.16 -6.14 -1.09
N ALA A 202 8.10 -5.15 -1.99
CA ALA A 202 8.77 -3.87 -1.78
C ALA A 202 8.25 -3.16 -0.52
N ILE A 203 6.93 -3.06 -0.36
CA ILE A 203 6.29 -2.45 0.83
C ILE A 203 6.65 -3.22 2.10
N ILE A 204 6.52 -4.55 2.10
CA ILE A 204 6.80 -5.38 3.27
C ILE A 204 8.28 -5.33 3.67
N GLY A 205 9.19 -5.36 2.70
CA GLY A 205 10.62 -5.34 2.95
C GLY A 205 11.10 -4.06 3.65
N GLU A 206 10.45 -2.95 3.35
CA GLU A 206 10.74 -1.65 3.98
C GLU A 206 9.97 -1.47 5.31
N ALA A 207 8.69 -1.85 5.35
CA ALA A 207 7.85 -1.71 6.55
C ALA A 207 8.30 -2.63 7.70
N TYR A 208 8.80 -3.82 7.37
CA TYR A 208 9.22 -4.85 8.33
C TYR A 208 10.61 -5.38 7.95
N PRO A 209 11.68 -4.65 8.33
CA PRO A 209 13.05 -5.08 8.04
C PRO A 209 13.29 -6.51 8.52
N ASP A 210 14.00 -7.30 7.72
CA ASP A 210 14.28 -8.74 7.88
C ASP A 210 13.12 -9.71 7.57
N ALA A 211 11.87 -9.26 7.50
CA ALA A 211 10.71 -10.16 7.40
C ALA A 211 10.76 -11.04 6.15
N LEU A 212 11.15 -10.47 5.00
CA LEU A 212 11.32 -11.22 3.75
C LEU A 212 12.41 -12.28 3.87
N ALA A 213 13.57 -11.91 4.42
CA ALA A 213 14.69 -12.83 4.59
C ALA A 213 14.30 -14.02 5.50
N LYS A 214 13.62 -13.73 6.62
CA LYS A 214 13.12 -14.78 7.54
C LYS A 214 12.00 -15.62 6.93
N ALA A 215 11.21 -15.06 6.02
CA ALA A 215 10.26 -15.81 5.20
C ALA A 215 10.95 -16.61 4.07
N GLY A 216 12.24 -16.40 3.81
CA GLY A 216 12.94 -16.95 2.64
C GLY A 216 12.40 -16.44 1.31
N LEU A 217 11.97 -15.18 1.31
CA LEU A 217 11.49 -14.40 0.16
C LEU A 217 12.52 -13.31 -0.18
N SER A 218 12.47 -12.80 -1.41
CA SER A 218 13.26 -11.65 -1.85
C SER A 218 12.43 -10.77 -2.76
N LYS A 219 12.60 -9.45 -2.64
CA LYS A 219 12.01 -8.46 -3.55
C LYS A 219 12.51 -8.61 -4.99
N ASP A 220 13.70 -9.20 -5.17
CA ASP A 220 14.33 -9.44 -6.48
C ASP A 220 13.86 -10.76 -7.12
N SER A 221 12.92 -11.47 -6.49
CA SER A 221 12.41 -12.75 -7.01
C SER A 221 10.88 -12.85 -6.86
N PRO A 222 10.11 -11.90 -7.44
CA PRO A 222 8.66 -11.86 -7.28
C PRO A 222 7.98 -13.12 -7.84
N GLY A 223 8.48 -13.71 -8.94
CA GLY A 223 7.91 -14.95 -9.50
C GLY A 223 7.99 -16.14 -8.53
N LYS A 224 9.10 -16.26 -7.79
CA LYS A 224 9.26 -17.31 -6.76
C LYS A 224 8.31 -17.09 -5.58
N ALA A 225 8.04 -15.83 -5.23
CA ALA A 225 7.08 -15.50 -4.18
C ALA A 225 5.64 -15.77 -4.63
N LEU A 226 5.31 -15.45 -5.88
CA LEU A 226 4.01 -15.75 -6.49
C LEU A 226 3.72 -17.26 -6.44
N THR A 227 4.65 -18.11 -6.89
CA THR A 227 4.49 -19.57 -6.83
C THR A 227 4.29 -20.07 -5.39
N GLN A 228 4.95 -19.48 -4.40
CA GLN A 228 4.78 -19.86 -2.99
C GLN A 228 3.40 -19.42 -2.45
N TRP A 229 2.93 -18.24 -2.83
CA TRP A 229 1.61 -17.75 -2.47
C TRP A 229 0.51 -18.62 -3.07
N GLU A 230 0.63 -19.01 -4.34
CA GLU A 230 -0.34 -19.89 -5.02
C GLU A 230 -0.41 -21.28 -4.38
N LYS A 231 0.74 -21.85 -3.99
CA LYS A 231 0.78 -23.13 -3.25
C LYS A 231 0.08 -23.03 -1.91
N ARG A 232 0.28 -21.93 -1.18
CA ARG A 232 -0.40 -21.68 0.10
C ARG A 232 -1.92 -21.73 -0.05
N GLY A 233 -2.47 -21.10 -1.10
CA GLY A 233 -3.92 -21.13 -1.36
C GLY A 233 -4.48 -22.51 -1.68
N LYS A 234 -3.65 -23.45 -2.18
CA LYS A 234 -4.03 -24.84 -2.44
C LYS A 234 -3.92 -25.72 -1.20
N ASP A 235 -2.94 -25.45 -0.34
CA ASP A 235 -2.65 -26.26 0.85
C ASP A 235 -3.44 -25.81 2.10
N SER A 236 -4.05 -24.63 2.07
CA SER A 236 -4.89 -24.16 3.16
C SER A 236 -6.30 -24.72 3.03
N GLU A 237 -6.69 -25.62 3.94
CA GLU A 237 -8.11 -25.92 4.23
C GLU A 237 -8.86 -24.72 4.84
N ASP A 238 -8.23 -23.55 4.93
CA ASP A 238 -8.90 -22.31 5.33
C ASP A 238 -9.86 -21.87 4.22
N PRO A 239 -11.19 -21.90 4.44
CA PRO A 239 -12.18 -21.44 3.49
C PRO A 239 -12.43 -19.93 3.65
N PHE A 240 -11.38 -19.11 3.78
CA PHE A 240 -11.49 -17.68 4.15
C PHE A 240 -11.17 -16.69 3.00
#